data_AF-A0A1F9S1F2-F1
#
_entry.id   AF-A0A1F9S1F2-F1
#
_cell.length_a   1.000
_cell.length_b   1.000
_cell.length_c   1.000
_cell.angle_alpha   90.00
_cell.angle_beta   90.00
_cell.angle_gamma   90.00
#
_symmetry.space_group_name_H-M   'P 1'
#
loop_
_entity.id
_entity.type
_entity.pdbx_description
1 polymer ?
#
loop_
_entity_poly.entity_id
_entity_poly.type
_entity_poly.pdbx_seq_one_letter_code
_entity_poly.pdbx_strand_id
1 'polypeptide(L)'
;MNPCKASTASSSRIRRLIRVLILAAAAAAPPARLCAAGAEGPLAGVDAALLDRLFEALRADSVSPARRPAALAPETESFLLRYAARTGQREAFRLAARSLAAQREACDAASEAWSAANAVEAYQAGKDLEAARAAGRRLDALLPLDLARMRRDAQGPAISALAKGFAVLEEPRYLAAAQKAARALPARPPAGLGFREAAFLVQGFLDLYAADFDPDWLDRADAFARVLRRGLPLRGLQEAEPSLLAARGVAVQGFLRLAHLSERPEYRQAAEAALLQFRDAMRDFPRAHPALLSAADLALAKPRQIVLAGELDDPATRELLRLARSRFSPGETVIVLPEGPVRERMVKRLPLLKGMTPIAGKTTAYICVRFACRLPTNDLKVAARLLAEGDE
;
A
#
# COMPACT_ATOMS: atom_id res chain seq x y z
N MET A 1 -23.50 29.69 21.23
CA MET A 1 -22.88 30.38 20.08
C MET A 1 -22.30 29.34 19.15
N ASN A 2 -22.88 29.18 17.97
CA ASN A 2 -22.52 28.18 16.95
C ASN A 2 -21.23 28.58 16.20
N PRO A 3 -20.21 27.71 16.09
CA PRO A 3 -19.16 27.83 15.11
C PRO A 3 -19.34 26.71 14.06
N CYS A 4 -20.29 26.88 13.15
CA CYS A 4 -20.43 26.00 11.99
C CYS A 4 -20.74 26.84 10.74
N LYS A 5 -19.76 27.64 10.32
CA LYS A 5 -19.70 28.26 8.99
C LYS A 5 -18.23 28.34 8.57
N ALA A 6 -17.77 27.37 7.79
CA ALA A 6 -16.51 27.43 7.07
C ALA A 6 -16.74 27.15 5.57
N SER A 7 -16.63 28.24 4.80
CA SER A 7 -16.17 28.38 3.41
C SER A 7 -16.45 27.26 2.38
N THR A 8 -17.30 27.59 1.40
CA THR A 8 -17.69 26.79 0.22
C THR A 8 -16.70 26.87 -0.97
N ALA A 9 -15.44 27.28 -0.76
CA ALA A 9 -14.49 27.52 -1.87
C ALA A 9 -13.79 26.26 -2.44
N SER A 10 -13.87 25.10 -1.78
CA SER A 10 -13.14 23.87 -2.18
C SER A 10 -13.80 23.08 -3.35
N SER A 11 -15.11 23.26 -3.56
CA SER A 11 -15.93 22.51 -4.54
C SER A 11 -15.53 22.74 -6.01
N SER A 12 -14.97 23.91 -6.35
CA SER A 12 -14.70 24.27 -7.75
C SER A 12 -13.39 23.69 -8.31
N ARG A 13 -12.39 23.45 -7.46
CA ARG A 13 -11.10 22.85 -7.87
C ARG A 13 -11.21 21.34 -8.08
N ILE A 14 -11.99 20.65 -7.24
CA ILE A 14 -12.32 19.23 -7.40
C ILE A 14 -13.03 18.99 -8.75
N ARG A 15 -13.94 19.87 -9.15
CA ARG A 15 -14.65 19.77 -10.46
C ARG A 15 -13.74 19.96 -11.68
N ARG A 16 -12.68 20.78 -11.59
CA ARG A 16 -11.73 20.97 -12.71
C ARG A 16 -10.77 19.78 -12.86
N LEU A 17 -10.38 19.13 -11.76
CA LEU A 17 -9.58 17.89 -11.79
C LEU A 17 -10.34 16.71 -12.43
N ILE A 18 -11.66 16.67 -12.23
CA ILE A 18 -12.56 15.61 -12.70
C ILE A 18 -12.72 15.58 -14.23
N ARG A 19 -12.64 16.72 -14.93
CA ARG A 19 -12.87 16.78 -16.39
C ARG A 19 -11.77 16.11 -17.21
N VAL A 20 -10.56 15.97 -16.66
CA VAL A 20 -9.42 15.34 -17.34
C VAL A 20 -9.40 13.81 -17.13
N LEU A 21 -9.97 13.31 -16.02
CA LEU A 21 -9.94 11.89 -15.66
C LEU A 21 -11.10 11.06 -16.22
N ILE A 22 -12.23 11.68 -16.62
CA ILE A 22 -13.40 10.97 -17.15
C ILE A 22 -13.21 10.42 -18.58
N LEU A 23 -12.19 10.88 -19.32
CA LEU A 23 -12.00 10.49 -20.73
C LEU A 23 -11.19 9.19 -20.96
N ALA A 24 -10.75 8.48 -19.91
CA ALA A 24 -9.85 7.33 -20.06
C ALA A 24 -10.34 5.99 -19.45
N ALA A 25 -11.58 5.88 -18.96
CA ALA A 25 -12.07 4.65 -18.33
C ALA A 25 -13.25 4.03 -19.11
N ALA A 26 -12.94 3.37 -20.22
CA ALA A 26 -13.89 2.50 -20.91
C ALA A 26 -13.14 1.27 -21.48
N ALA A 27 -12.80 0.33 -20.60
CA ALA A 27 -12.61 -1.08 -20.93
C ALA A 27 -12.51 -1.89 -19.62
N ALA A 28 -13.61 -2.52 -19.22
CA ALA A 28 -13.56 -3.54 -18.19
C ALA A 28 -12.99 -4.83 -18.82
N ALA A 29 -11.79 -5.23 -18.41
CA ALA A 29 -11.22 -6.51 -18.82
C ALA A 29 -12.00 -7.68 -18.17
N PRO A 30 -12.16 -8.82 -18.87
CA PRO A 30 -12.81 -10.01 -18.33
C PRO A 30 -11.92 -10.69 -17.26
N PRO A 31 -12.50 -11.50 -16.35
CA PRO A 31 -11.72 -12.18 -15.32
C PRO A 31 -10.81 -13.24 -15.94
N ALA A 32 -9.50 -13.10 -15.74
CA ALA A 32 -8.51 -14.10 -16.14
C ALA A 32 -8.63 -15.36 -15.26
N ARG A 33 -8.65 -16.54 -15.90
CA ARG A 33 -8.60 -17.83 -15.20
C ARG A 33 -7.18 -18.08 -14.69
N LEU A 34 -7.09 -18.45 -13.41
CA LEU A 34 -5.86 -18.80 -12.70
C LEU A 34 -5.13 -19.96 -13.38
N CYS A 35 -3.90 -19.73 -13.84
CA CYS A 35 -2.93 -20.80 -14.02
C CYS A 35 -2.46 -21.25 -12.63
N ALA A 36 -2.85 -22.45 -12.24
CA ALA A 36 -2.32 -23.15 -11.07
C ALA A 36 -0.82 -23.40 -11.28
N ALA A 37 0.04 -22.63 -10.62
CA ALA A 37 1.44 -22.99 -10.45
C ALA A 37 1.54 -23.89 -9.22
N GLY A 38 1.85 -25.17 -9.45
CA GLY A 38 1.86 -26.23 -8.46
C GLY A 38 3.00 -26.14 -7.44
N ALA A 39 2.70 -26.70 -6.27
CA ALA A 39 3.45 -27.34 -5.19
C ALA A 39 5.00 -27.22 -4.99
N GLU A 40 5.82 -26.74 -5.91
CA GLU A 40 7.29 -26.69 -5.73
C GLU A 40 7.84 -25.27 -5.91
N GLY A 41 8.14 -24.63 -4.77
CA GLY A 41 8.70 -23.30 -4.69
C GLY A 41 8.95 -22.88 -3.24
N PRO A 42 9.62 -21.73 -2.99
CA PRO A 42 9.98 -21.28 -1.64
C PRO A 42 8.78 -20.98 -0.73
N LEU A 43 7.56 -20.98 -1.27
CA LEU A 43 6.30 -20.75 -0.57
C LEU A 43 5.39 -21.99 -0.58
N ALA A 44 5.95 -23.21 -0.53
CA ALA A 44 5.17 -24.45 -0.57
C ALA A 44 3.98 -24.47 0.42
N GLY A 45 2.77 -24.59 -0.12
CA GLY A 45 1.49 -24.58 0.60
C GLY A 45 1.00 -23.20 1.05
N VAL A 46 1.69 -22.12 0.69
CA VAL A 46 1.18 -20.74 0.72
C VAL A 46 0.80 -20.39 -0.71
N ASP A 47 -0.47 -20.51 -1.06
CA ASP A 47 -0.97 -20.38 -2.42
C ASP A 47 -2.28 -19.57 -2.49
N ALA A 48 -2.83 -19.44 -3.72
CA ALA A 48 -4.07 -18.72 -3.95
C ALA A 48 -5.27 -19.31 -3.18
N ALA A 49 -5.27 -20.62 -2.91
CA ALA A 49 -6.38 -21.27 -2.24
C ALA A 49 -6.49 -20.84 -0.76
N LEU A 50 -5.38 -20.45 -0.12
CA LEU A 50 -5.44 -19.82 1.21
C LEU A 50 -6.18 -18.47 1.19
N LEU A 51 -5.94 -17.66 0.15
CA LEU A 51 -6.62 -16.38 -0.02
C LEU A 51 -8.12 -16.59 -0.26
N ASP A 52 -8.45 -17.55 -1.14
CA ASP A 52 -9.84 -17.92 -1.44
C ASP A 52 -10.59 -18.39 -0.19
N ARG A 53 -9.95 -19.17 0.69
CA ARG A 53 -10.56 -19.61 1.96
C ARG A 53 -10.99 -18.44 2.85
N LEU A 54 -10.15 -17.40 2.99
CA LEU A 54 -10.55 -16.22 3.77
C LEU A 54 -11.69 -15.47 3.10
N PHE A 55 -11.62 -15.26 1.79
CA PHE A 55 -12.70 -14.58 1.07
C PHE A 55 -14.04 -15.32 1.23
N GLU A 56 -14.06 -16.64 1.03
CA GLU A 56 -15.27 -17.45 1.18
C GLU A 56 -15.82 -17.44 2.61
N ALA A 57 -14.93 -17.48 3.61
CA ALA A 57 -15.30 -17.33 5.02
C ALA A 57 -15.99 -15.98 5.30
N LEU A 58 -15.43 -14.88 4.81
CA LEU A 58 -16.01 -13.53 4.97
C LEU A 58 -17.32 -13.37 4.18
N ARG A 59 -17.39 -13.96 2.99
CA ARG A 59 -18.58 -13.93 2.14
C ARG A 59 -19.76 -14.63 2.80
N ALA A 60 -19.56 -15.82 3.36
CA ALA A 60 -20.59 -16.56 4.06
C ALA A 60 -21.24 -15.76 5.21
N ASP A 61 -20.43 -15.00 5.96
CA ASP A 61 -20.91 -14.18 7.09
C ASP A 61 -21.77 -12.99 6.62
N SER A 62 -21.55 -12.50 5.40
CA SER A 62 -22.22 -11.33 4.84
C SER A 62 -23.63 -11.58 4.30
N VAL A 63 -24.00 -12.85 4.07
CA VAL A 63 -25.29 -13.25 3.50
C VAL A 63 -26.42 -13.29 4.53
N SER A 64 -26.11 -13.20 5.84
CA SER A 64 -27.13 -13.24 6.90
C SER A 64 -27.96 -11.95 6.94
N PRO A 65 -29.26 -11.97 6.56
CA PRO A 65 -30.06 -10.77 6.34
C PRO A 65 -30.52 -10.06 7.62
N ALA A 66 -30.20 -10.61 8.80
CA ALA A 66 -30.70 -10.12 10.10
C ALA A 66 -29.74 -9.17 10.85
N ARG A 67 -28.57 -8.81 10.29
CA ARG A 67 -27.60 -7.93 10.95
C ARG A 67 -27.24 -6.74 10.09
N ARG A 68 -27.19 -5.55 10.70
CA ARG A 68 -26.45 -4.40 10.16
C ARG A 68 -25.05 -4.87 9.76
N PRO A 69 -24.49 -4.43 8.62
CA PRO A 69 -23.12 -4.80 8.27
C PRO A 69 -22.20 -4.37 9.42
N ALA A 70 -21.61 -5.36 10.09
CA ALA A 70 -20.63 -5.10 11.13
C ALA A 70 -19.40 -4.46 10.47
N ALA A 71 -18.87 -3.41 11.07
CA ALA A 71 -17.58 -2.87 10.69
C ALA A 71 -16.53 -3.99 10.81
N LEU A 72 -15.85 -4.28 9.71
CA LEU A 72 -14.73 -5.20 9.68
C LEU A 72 -13.50 -4.53 10.29
N ALA A 73 -12.58 -5.34 10.81
CA ALA A 73 -11.27 -4.85 11.22
C ALA A 73 -10.52 -4.28 10.00
N PRO A 74 -9.70 -3.22 10.17
CA PRO A 74 -9.00 -2.59 9.06
C PRO A 74 -8.11 -3.56 8.25
N GLU A 75 -7.52 -4.57 8.87
CA GLU A 75 -6.71 -5.57 8.19
C GLU A 75 -7.55 -6.46 7.25
N THR A 76 -8.81 -6.71 7.62
CA THR A 76 -9.76 -7.47 6.80
C THR A 76 -10.22 -6.65 5.59
N GLU A 77 -10.46 -5.35 5.77
CA GLU A 77 -10.78 -4.43 4.67
C GLU A 77 -9.61 -4.33 3.69
N SER A 78 -8.39 -4.17 4.24
CA SER A 78 -7.14 -4.15 3.49
C SER A 78 -6.95 -5.42 2.65
N PHE A 79 -7.25 -6.59 3.23
CA PHE A 79 -7.24 -7.87 2.52
C PHE A 79 -8.27 -7.91 1.39
N LEU A 80 -9.52 -7.54 1.66
CA LEU A 80 -10.60 -7.59 0.66
C LEU A 80 -10.33 -6.68 -0.54
N LEU A 81 -9.76 -5.49 -0.31
CA LEU A 81 -9.34 -4.59 -1.37
C LEU A 81 -8.24 -5.22 -2.25
N ARG A 82 -7.22 -5.82 -1.63
CA ARG A 82 -6.10 -6.48 -2.34
C ARG A 82 -6.56 -7.70 -3.12
N TYR A 83 -7.37 -8.54 -2.47
CA TYR A 83 -7.99 -9.71 -3.09
C TYR A 83 -8.85 -9.32 -4.30
N ALA A 84 -9.67 -8.27 -4.18
CA ALA A 84 -10.46 -7.76 -5.29
C ALA A 84 -9.60 -7.25 -6.46
N ALA A 85 -8.51 -6.53 -6.16
CA ALA A 85 -7.59 -6.02 -7.17
C ALA A 85 -6.89 -7.15 -7.92
N ARG A 86 -6.47 -8.20 -7.21
CA ARG A 86 -5.82 -9.37 -7.80
C ARG A 86 -6.76 -10.23 -8.64
N THR A 87 -7.96 -10.49 -8.14
CA THR A 87 -8.85 -11.54 -8.71
C THR A 87 -9.96 -10.98 -9.60
N GLY A 88 -10.19 -9.66 -9.57
CA GLY A 88 -11.35 -9.03 -10.21
C GLY A 88 -12.67 -9.30 -9.48
N GLN A 89 -12.65 -9.94 -8.29
CA GLN A 89 -13.85 -10.27 -7.52
C GLN A 89 -14.53 -9.02 -6.96
N ARG A 90 -15.52 -8.51 -7.71
CA ARG A 90 -16.27 -7.30 -7.35
C ARG A 90 -16.99 -7.40 -6.01
N GLU A 91 -17.36 -8.60 -5.58
CA GLU A 91 -18.00 -8.81 -4.27
C GLU A 91 -17.05 -8.49 -3.11
N ALA A 92 -15.78 -8.88 -3.19
CA ALA A 92 -14.77 -8.53 -2.19
C ALA A 92 -14.63 -7.01 -2.03
N PHE A 93 -14.56 -6.29 -3.15
CA PHE A 93 -14.56 -4.82 -3.14
C PHE A 93 -15.81 -4.23 -2.47
N ARG A 94 -17.00 -4.77 -2.79
CA ARG A 94 -18.26 -4.29 -2.19
C ARG A 94 -18.31 -4.54 -0.68
N LEU A 95 -17.78 -5.66 -0.19
CA LEU A 95 -17.71 -5.95 1.25
C LEU A 95 -16.81 -4.92 1.96
N ALA A 96 -15.62 -4.64 1.41
CA ALA A 96 -14.73 -3.62 1.96
C ALA A 96 -15.38 -2.22 1.96
N ALA A 97 -15.95 -1.80 0.83
CA ALA A 97 -16.58 -0.50 0.69
C ALA A 97 -17.77 -0.32 1.65
N ARG A 98 -18.62 -1.36 1.81
CA ARG A 98 -19.73 -1.34 2.78
C ARG A 98 -19.24 -1.26 4.22
N SER A 99 -18.19 -1.99 4.57
CA SER A 99 -17.57 -1.92 5.90
C SER A 99 -17.07 -0.51 6.20
N LEU A 100 -16.29 0.08 5.30
CA LEU A 100 -15.73 1.43 5.45
C LEU A 100 -16.82 2.50 5.57
N ALA A 101 -17.94 2.34 4.87
CA ALA A 101 -19.09 3.23 4.94
C ALA A 101 -19.92 3.05 6.22
N ALA A 102 -19.96 1.83 6.77
CA ALA A 102 -20.69 1.51 8.00
C ALA A 102 -19.91 1.90 9.28
N GLN A 103 -18.59 2.02 9.19
CA GLN A 103 -17.74 2.46 10.29
C GLN A 103 -18.12 3.87 10.75
N ARG A 104 -18.39 4.01 12.04
CA ARG A 104 -18.30 5.30 12.75
C ARG A 104 -16.82 5.56 13.08
N GLU A 105 -16.49 6.76 13.56
CA GLU A 105 -15.14 7.08 14.08
C GLU A 105 -14.63 5.91 14.94
N ALA A 106 -13.42 5.42 14.64
CA ALA A 106 -12.92 4.18 15.23
C ALA A 106 -12.68 4.32 16.74
N CYS A 107 -12.71 3.19 17.44
CA CYS A 107 -12.55 3.13 18.90
C CYS A 107 -11.15 3.57 19.37
N ASP A 108 -10.14 3.54 18.50
CA ASP A 108 -8.78 4.01 18.80
C ASP A 108 -8.11 4.65 17.58
N ALA A 109 -7.08 5.44 17.84
CA ALA A 109 -6.43 6.26 16.84
C ALA A 109 -5.59 5.48 15.80
N ALA A 110 -5.10 4.28 16.14
CA ALA A 110 -4.39 3.44 15.19
C ALA A 110 -5.39 2.82 14.19
N SER A 111 -6.52 2.31 14.70
CA SER A 111 -7.62 1.80 13.88
C SER A 111 -8.19 2.88 12.95
N GLU A 112 -8.40 4.10 13.45
CA GLU A 112 -8.88 5.21 12.61
C GLU A 112 -7.91 5.54 11.48
N ALA A 113 -6.61 5.58 11.79
CA ALA A 113 -5.58 5.82 10.79
C ALA A 113 -5.51 4.70 9.74
N TRP A 114 -5.65 3.43 10.14
CA TRP A 114 -5.74 2.32 9.18
C TRP A 114 -6.99 2.42 8.30
N SER A 115 -8.16 2.70 8.88
CA SER A 115 -9.39 2.92 8.12
C SER A 115 -9.27 4.10 7.16
N ALA A 116 -8.57 5.18 7.54
CA ALA A 116 -8.27 6.30 6.65
C ALA A 116 -7.41 5.85 5.45
N ALA A 117 -6.36 5.06 5.68
CA ALA A 117 -5.54 4.50 4.62
C ALA A 117 -6.35 3.57 3.68
N ASN A 118 -7.19 2.70 4.25
CA ASN A 118 -8.06 1.79 3.48
C ASN A 118 -9.11 2.56 2.67
N ALA A 119 -9.66 3.66 3.19
CA ALA A 119 -10.58 4.51 2.45
C ALA A 119 -9.92 5.15 1.21
N VAL A 120 -8.66 5.54 1.32
CA VAL A 120 -7.87 6.04 0.18
C VAL A 120 -7.67 4.93 -0.86
N GLU A 121 -7.29 3.73 -0.43
CA GLU A 121 -7.11 2.56 -1.33
C GLU A 121 -8.43 2.16 -1.99
N ALA A 122 -9.54 2.17 -1.25
CA ALA A 122 -10.87 1.90 -1.78
C ALA A 122 -11.30 2.93 -2.84
N TYR A 123 -11.02 4.22 -2.62
CA TYR A 123 -11.21 5.24 -3.65
C TYR A 123 -10.31 4.99 -4.86
N GLN A 124 -9.05 4.65 -4.65
CA GLN A 124 -8.09 4.37 -5.72
C GLN A 124 -8.54 3.18 -6.59
N ALA A 125 -9.11 2.14 -5.97
CA ALA A 125 -9.65 0.94 -6.62
C ALA A 125 -10.97 1.19 -7.35
N GLY A 126 -11.93 1.86 -6.70
CA GLY A 126 -13.30 2.00 -7.22
C GLY A 126 -13.57 3.26 -8.04
N LYS A 127 -12.74 4.30 -7.89
CA LYS A 127 -12.92 5.63 -8.50
C LYS A 127 -14.28 6.28 -8.18
N ASP A 128 -14.82 5.96 -7.01
CA ASP A 128 -16.11 6.49 -6.53
C ASP A 128 -15.92 7.81 -5.76
N LEU A 129 -16.71 8.82 -6.11
CA LEU A 129 -16.70 10.13 -5.47
C LEU A 129 -17.11 10.10 -3.99
N GLU A 130 -18.03 9.21 -3.61
CA GLU A 130 -18.44 9.04 -2.22
C GLU A 130 -17.29 8.46 -1.38
N ALA A 131 -16.59 7.46 -1.92
CA ALA A 131 -15.38 6.91 -1.33
C ALA A 131 -14.28 7.98 -1.21
N ALA A 132 -14.09 8.82 -2.23
CA ALA A 132 -13.15 9.94 -2.19
C ALA A 132 -13.45 10.92 -1.05
N ARG A 133 -14.74 11.29 -0.89
CA ARG A 133 -15.19 12.18 0.19
C ARG A 133 -15.02 11.54 1.56
N ALA A 134 -15.31 10.25 1.70
CA ALA A 134 -15.10 9.51 2.94
C ALA A 134 -13.61 9.46 3.32
N ALA A 135 -12.73 9.16 2.36
CA ALA A 135 -11.28 9.20 2.55
C ALA A 135 -10.81 10.60 2.99
N GLY A 136 -11.22 11.66 2.28
CA GLY A 136 -10.87 13.04 2.63
C GLY A 136 -11.30 13.43 4.04
N ARG A 137 -12.52 13.06 4.48
CA ARG A 137 -12.99 13.33 5.85
C ARG A 137 -12.10 12.67 6.91
N ARG A 138 -11.74 11.40 6.72
CA ARG A 138 -10.88 10.66 7.66
C ARG A 138 -9.46 11.21 7.70
N LEU A 139 -8.89 11.56 6.55
CA LEU A 139 -7.57 12.21 6.48
C LEU A 139 -7.59 13.58 7.16
N ASP A 140 -8.64 14.37 6.94
CA ASP A 140 -8.79 15.69 7.54
C ASP A 140 -8.91 15.62 9.07
N ALA A 141 -9.47 14.53 9.62
CA ALA A 141 -9.51 14.27 11.05
C ALA A 141 -8.12 14.02 11.67
N LEU A 142 -7.13 13.58 10.87
CA LEU A 142 -5.75 13.37 11.34
C LEU A 142 -4.93 14.66 11.35
N LEU A 143 -5.24 15.63 10.48
CA LEU A 143 -4.48 16.87 10.33
C LEU A 143 -4.33 17.73 11.61
N PRO A 144 -5.36 17.92 12.45
CA PRO A 144 -5.24 18.73 13.67
C PRO A 144 -4.47 18.03 14.79
N LEU A 145 -4.19 16.73 14.68
CA LEU A 145 -3.55 15.95 15.72
C LEU A 145 -2.03 16.18 15.74
N ASP A 146 -1.43 16.19 16.93
CA ASP A 146 0.02 16.06 17.06
C ASP A 146 0.42 14.58 16.88
N LEU A 147 0.61 14.19 15.62
CA LEU A 147 0.93 12.83 15.23
C LEU A 147 2.21 12.31 15.91
N ALA A 148 3.16 13.18 16.23
CA ALA A 148 4.39 12.80 16.94
C ALA A 148 4.14 12.48 18.43
N ARG A 149 3.01 12.91 18.99
CA ARG A 149 2.60 12.63 20.38
C ARG A 149 1.48 11.59 20.50
N MET A 150 0.98 11.08 19.38
CA MET A 150 0.08 9.92 19.40
C MET A 150 0.75 8.72 20.07
N ARG A 151 -0.07 7.75 20.50
CA ARG A 151 0.45 6.43 20.90
C ARG A 151 1.38 5.91 19.81
N ARG A 152 2.51 5.31 20.21
CA ARG A 152 3.57 4.88 19.28
C ARG A 152 3.07 3.94 18.19
N ASP A 153 2.07 3.11 18.49
CA ASP A 153 1.43 2.19 17.55
C ASP A 153 0.46 2.88 16.57
N ALA A 154 0.03 4.11 16.82
CA ALA A 154 -0.80 4.90 15.90
C ALA A 154 0.02 5.83 15.00
N GLN A 155 1.31 6.05 15.28
CA GLN A 155 2.17 6.97 14.51
C GLN A 155 2.41 6.47 13.08
N GLY A 156 2.83 5.20 12.93
CA GLY A 156 3.08 4.56 11.65
C GLY A 156 1.85 4.55 10.72
N PRO A 157 0.67 4.09 11.20
CA PRO A 157 -0.55 4.10 10.41
C PRO A 157 -0.99 5.51 10.00
N ALA A 158 -0.85 6.51 10.87
CA ALA A 158 -1.21 7.89 10.55
C ALA A 158 -0.32 8.49 9.45
N ILE A 159 1.01 8.24 9.53
CA ILE A 159 1.96 8.62 8.48
C ILE A 159 1.59 7.93 7.16
N SER A 160 1.31 6.63 7.19
CA SER A 160 0.88 5.85 6.01
C SER A 160 -0.38 6.41 5.37
N ALA A 161 -1.41 6.69 6.17
CA ALA A 161 -2.69 7.22 5.68
C ALA A 161 -2.52 8.55 4.94
N LEU A 162 -1.79 9.50 5.56
CA LEU A 162 -1.55 10.81 4.98
C LEU A 162 -0.63 10.75 3.74
N ALA A 163 0.38 9.89 3.74
CA ALA A 163 1.24 9.67 2.58
C ALA A 163 0.45 9.11 1.39
N LYS A 164 -0.38 8.09 1.60
CA LYS A 164 -1.30 7.54 0.58
C LYS A 164 -2.31 8.60 0.13
N GLY A 165 -2.85 9.36 1.07
CA GLY A 165 -3.77 10.48 0.81
C GLY A 165 -3.16 11.49 -0.15
N PHE A 166 -1.92 11.92 0.08
CA PHE A 166 -1.20 12.78 -0.88
C PHE A 166 -0.99 12.09 -2.23
N ALA A 167 -0.53 10.84 -2.24
CA ALA A 167 -0.23 10.13 -3.49
C ALA A 167 -1.47 10.01 -4.40
N VAL A 168 -2.67 9.88 -3.82
CA VAL A 168 -3.92 9.68 -4.56
C VAL A 168 -4.71 10.97 -4.79
N LEU A 169 -4.72 11.90 -3.83
CA LEU A 169 -5.53 13.13 -3.88
C LEU A 169 -4.73 14.38 -4.30
N GLU A 170 -3.40 14.29 -4.34
CA GLU A 170 -2.47 15.38 -4.66
C GLU A 170 -2.64 16.64 -3.79
N GLU A 171 -3.11 16.49 -2.54
CA GLU A 171 -3.26 17.60 -1.60
C GLU A 171 -2.00 17.77 -0.73
N PRO A 172 -1.20 18.85 -0.91
CA PRO A 172 0.11 18.98 -0.26
C PRO A 172 0.07 19.01 1.28
N ARG A 173 -1.05 19.39 1.87
CA ARG A 173 -1.25 19.40 3.33
C ARG A 173 -1.08 18.02 3.96
N TYR A 174 -1.47 16.95 3.25
CA TYR A 174 -1.32 15.59 3.76
C TYR A 174 0.15 15.18 3.79
N LEU A 175 0.90 15.47 2.72
CA LEU A 175 2.33 15.20 2.68
C LEU A 175 3.08 15.98 3.76
N ALA A 176 2.79 17.28 3.91
CA ALA A 176 3.44 18.12 4.92
C ALA A 176 3.20 17.59 6.34
N ALA A 177 1.98 17.15 6.66
CA ALA A 177 1.67 16.55 7.96
C ALA A 177 2.40 15.22 8.18
N ALA A 178 2.42 14.33 7.18
CA ALA A 178 3.13 13.06 7.26
C ALA A 178 4.64 13.25 7.44
N GLN A 179 5.25 14.16 6.67
CA GLN A 179 6.67 14.51 6.78
C GLN A 179 6.99 15.12 8.15
N LYS A 180 6.19 16.07 8.63
CA LYS A 180 6.38 16.68 9.96
C LYS A 180 6.38 15.61 11.05
N ALA A 181 5.41 14.70 11.04
CA ALA A 181 5.32 13.60 11.98
C ALA A 181 6.53 12.67 11.91
N ALA A 182 6.89 12.23 10.69
CA ALA A 182 8.02 11.33 10.47
C ALA A 182 9.37 11.97 10.87
N ARG A 183 9.57 13.26 10.64
CA ARG A 183 10.80 13.99 11.02
C ARG A 183 10.96 14.15 12.53
N ALA A 184 9.86 14.21 13.28
CA ALA A 184 9.88 14.28 14.74
C ALA A 184 10.28 12.94 15.39
N LEU A 185 10.19 11.83 14.66
CA LEU A 185 10.62 10.51 15.14
C LEU A 185 12.13 10.33 15.02
N PRO A 186 12.74 9.51 15.90
CA PRO A 186 14.18 9.24 15.82
C PRO A 186 14.53 8.55 14.49
N ALA A 187 15.66 8.94 13.90
CA ALA A 187 16.13 8.39 12.62
C ALA A 187 16.50 6.89 12.71
N ARG A 188 16.74 6.38 13.91
CA ARG A 188 17.02 4.97 14.21
C ARG A 188 16.06 4.47 15.29
N PRO A 189 15.73 3.18 15.32
CA PRO A 189 14.85 2.63 16.33
C PRO A 189 15.46 2.81 17.73
N PRO A 190 14.74 3.45 18.68
CA PRO A 190 15.21 3.59 20.05
C PRO A 190 15.23 2.24 20.77
N ALA A 191 16.03 2.15 21.84
CA ALA A 191 16.00 0.98 22.72
C ALA A 191 14.59 0.76 23.28
N GLY A 192 14.16 -0.51 23.35
CA GLY A 192 12.83 -0.87 23.84
C GLY A 192 11.67 -0.52 22.92
N LEU A 193 11.92 -0.16 21.64
CA LEU A 193 10.85 -0.07 20.66
C LEU A 193 10.20 -1.44 20.45
N GLY A 194 8.88 -1.53 20.67
CA GLY A 194 8.14 -2.76 20.47
C GLY A 194 8.01 -3.16 19.00
N PHE A 195 7.77 -4.45 18.77
CA PHE A 195 7.66 -5.03 17.43
C PHE A 195 6.53 -4.39 16.62
N ARG A 196 5.37 -4.15 17.24
CA ARG A 196 4.20 -3.57 16.59
C ARG A 196 4.47 -2.15 16.10
N GLU A 197 5.04 -1.33 16.96
CA GLU A 197 5.39 0.05 16.65
C GLU A 197 6.42 0.09 15.51
N ALA A 198 7.45 -0.76 15.58
CA ALA A 198 8.45 -0.87 14.52
C ALA A 198 7.85 -1.32 13.18
N ALA A 199 6.97 -2.32 13.17
CA ALA A 199 6.32 -2.83 11.96
C ALA A 199 5.49 -1.74 11.27
N PHE A 200 4.69 -1.01 12.05
CA PHE A 200 3.86 0.05 11.50
C PHE A 200 4.67 1.27 11.03
N LEU A 201 5.78 1.60 11.71
CA LEU A 201 6.68 2.65 11.25
C LEU A 201 7.40 2.29 9.95
N VAL A 202 7.81 1.03 9.77
CA VAL A 202 8.37 0.56 8.49
C VAL A 202 7.37 0.79 7.35
N GLN A 203 6.11 0.42 7.54
CA GLN A 203 5.05 0.67 6.56
C GLN A 203 4.86 2.16 6.29
N GLY A 204 4.79 3.00 7.34
CA GLY A 204 4.63 4.45 7.21
C GLY A 204 5.77 5.10 6.44
N PHE A 205 7.03 4.74 6.72
CA PHE A 205 8.19 5.25 5.99
C PHE A 205 8.22 4.80 4.53
N LEU A 206 7.86 3.54 4.24
CA LEU A 206 7.79 3.06 2.86
C LEU A 206 6.67 3.77 2.06
N ASP A 207 5.54 4.06 2.70
CA ASP A 207 4.45 4.81 2.06
C ASP A 207 4.82 6.29 1.86
N LEU A 208 5.58 6.87 2.80
CA LEU A 208 6.09 8.24 2.66
C LEU A 208 7.10 8.34 1.52
N TYR A 209 8.03 7.38 1.40
CA TYR A 209 8.88 7.25 0.22
C TYR A 209 8.05 7.14 -1.07
N ALA A 210 7.02 6.29 -1.09
CA ALA A 210 6.18 6.14 -2.27
C ALA A 210 5.39 7.43 -2.60
N ALA A 211 5.26 8.36 -1.65
CA ALA A 211 4.56 9.63 -1.79
C ALA A 211 5.48 10.75 -2.33
N ASP A 212 6.68 10.94 -1.79
CA ASP A 212 7.58 12.05 -2.15
C ASP A 212 8.90 11.64 -2.80
N PHE A 213 9.21 10.35 -2.85
CA PHE A 213 10.44 9.76 -3.38
C PHE A 213 11.73 10.20 -2.67
N ASP A 214 11.64 10.70 -1.44
CA ASP A 214 12.83 11.03 -0.62
C ASP A 214 13.48 9.73 -0.09
N PRO A 215 14.71 9.39 -0.52
CA PRO A 215 15.38 8.16 -0.12
C PRO A 215 15.72 8.09 1.37
N ASP A 216 15.66 9.19 2.13
CA ASP A 216 15.83 9.16 3.59
C ASP A 216 14.78 8.29 4.27
N TRP A 217 13.55 8.26 3.75
CA TRP A 217 12.50 7.39 4.26
C TRP A 217 12.81 5.92 4.06
N LEU A 218 13.44 5.56 2.95
CA LEU A 218 13.90 4.19 2.73
C LEU A 218 15.01 3.79 3.69
N ASP A 219 15.92 4.70 4.04
CA ASP A 219 16.99 4.43 5.01
C ASP A 219 16.43 4.24 6.43
N ARG A 220 15.41 5.02 6.79
CA ARG A 220 14.69 4.83 8.06
C ARG A 220 13.91 3.52 8.07
N ALA A 221 13.15 3.21 7.02
CA ALA A 221 12.44 1.93 6.89
C ALA A 221 13.42 0.76 7.05
N ASP A 222 14.59 0.84 6.43
CA ASP A 222 15.65 -0.16 6.52
C ASP A 222 16.17 -0.37 7.94
N ALA A 223 16.47 0.73 8.65
CA ALA A 223 16.99 0.70 10.00
C ALA A 223 16.02 0.02 10.98
N PHE A 224 14.73 0.30 10.85
CA PHE A 224 13.68 -0.31 11.68
C PHE A 224 13.43 -1.76 11.26
N ALA A 225 13.42 -2.07 9.96
CA ALA A 225 13.25 -3.44 9.46
C ALA A 225 14.37 -4.38 9.90
N ARG A 226 15.60 -3.89 10.03
CA ARG A 226 16.72 -4.69 10.58
C ARG A 226 16.49 -5.13 12.02
N VAL A 227 15.79 -4.33 12.83
CA VAL A 227 15.40 -4.72 14.19
C VAL A 227 14.29 -5.78 14.15
N LEU A 228 13.27 -5.59 13.32
CA LEU A 228 12.18 -6.56 13.14
C LEU A 228 12.72 -7.93 12.69
N ARG A 229 13.69 -7.96 11.77
CA ARG A 229 14.29 -9.19 11.25
C ARG A 229 15.00 -10.00 12.33
N ARG A 230 15.62 -9.35 13.31
CA ARG A 230 16.24 -10.05 14.47
C ARG A 230 15.20 -10.71 15.38
N GLY A 231 13.97 -10.21 15.35
CA GLY A 231 12.82 -10.82 16.03
C GLY A 231 12.16 -11.98 15.27
N LEU A 232 12.73 -12.40 14.12
CA LEU A 232 12.29 -13.57 13.38
C LEU A 232 13.18 -14.79 13.70
N PRO A 233 12.64 -16.02 13.75
CA PRO A 233 11.24 -16.39 13.53
C PRO A 233 10.32 -15.92 14.67
N LEU A 234 9.06 -15.66 14.34
CA LEU A 234 8.04 -15.13 15.24
C LEU A 234 7.53 -16.23 16.20
N ARG A 235 8.42 -16.79 17.04
CA ARG A 235 8.12 -17.98 17.87
C ARG A 235 7.03 -17.71 18.94
N GLY A 236 6.29 -18.77 19.29
CA GLY A 236 5.53 -18.90 20.54
C GLY A 236 4.09 -18.37 20.61
N LEU A 237 3.37 -18.24 19.49
CA LEU A 237 2.19 -17.34 19.45
C LEU A 237 1.04 -17.84 18.58
N GLN A 238 0.48 -19.02 18.92
CA GLN A 238 -0.90 -19.38 18.54
C GLN A 238 -1.93 -18.61 19.39
N GLU A 239 -1.51 -18.06 20.54
CA GLU A 239 -2.31 -17.20 21.44
C GLU A 239 -1.82 -15.74 21.42
N ALA A 240 -1.52 -15.19 20.24
CA ALA A 240 -1.23 -13.76 20.12
C ALA A 240 -2.50 -12.93 20.10
N GLU A 241 -2.53 -11.85 20.88
CA GLU A 241 -3.51 -10.76 20.76
C GLU A 241 -3.61 -10.27 19.29
N PRO A 242 -4.82 -9.98 18.76
CA PRO A 242 -5.05 -9.65 17.35
C PRO A 242 -4.13 -8.55 16.79
N SER A 243 -3.84 -7.51 17.58
CA SER A 243 -2.98 -6.40 17.16
C SER A 243 -1.54 -6.82 16.85
N LEU A 244 -1.04 -7.88 17.49
CA LEU A 244 0.29 -8.43 17.21
C LEU A 244 0.29 -9.26 15.92
N LEU A 245 -0.79 -9.99 15.63
CA LEU A 245 -0.95 -10.71 14.37
C LEU A 245 -1.03 -9.74 13.18
N ALA A 246 -1.75 -8.63 13.34
CA ALA A 246 -1.78 -7.54 12.38
C ALA A 246 -0.37 -6.99 12.11
N ALA A 247 0.37 -6.64 13.16
CA ALA A 247 1.74 -6.15 13.05
C ALA A 247 2.69 -7.10 12.31
N ARG A 248 2.54 -8.41 12.49
CA ARG A 248 3.35 -9.42 11.78
C ARG A 248 3.09 -9.40 10.29
N GLY A 249 1.82 -9.38 9.88
CA GLY A 249 1.45 -9.23 8.47
C GLY A 249 2.02 -7.95 7.87
N VAL A 250 1.94 -6.83 8.59
CA VAL A 250 2.51 -5.55 8.14
C VAL A 250 4.05 -5.61 8.06
N ALA A 251 4.73 -6.25 9.00
CA ALA A 251 6.18 -6.44 8.95
C ALA A 251 6.61 -7.26 7.73
N VAL A 252 5.90 -8.37 7.45
CA VAL A 252 6.14 -9.22 6.27
C VAL A 252 5.93 -8.43 4.97
N GLN A 253 4.87 -7.63 4.88
CA GLN A 253 4.66 -6.72 3.73
C GLN A 253 5.81 -5.72 3.59
N GLY A 254 6.28 -5.14 4.69
CA GLY A 254 7.43 -4.23 4.71
C GLY A 254 8.72 -4.89 4.20
N PHE A 255 8.99 -6.15 4.60
CA PHE A 255 10.12 -6.91 4.08
C PHE A 255 10.01 -7.19 2.58
N LEU A 256 8.83 -7.60 2.09
CA LEU A 256 8.60 -7.82 0.66
C LEU A 256 8.84 -6.57 -0.18
N ARG A 257 8.37 -5.41 0.30
CA ARG A 257 8.59 -4.10 -0.35
C ARG A 257 10.07 -3.69 -0.32
N LEU A 258 10.76 -3.86 0.82
CA LEU A 258 12.19 -3.58 0.93
C LEU A 258 13.04 -4.49 0.05
N ALA A 259 12.66 -5.76 -0.10
CA ALA A 259 13.31 -6.71 -1.00
C ALA A 259 13.17 -6.31 -2.48
N HIS A 260 12.12 -5.57 -2.83
CA HIS A 260 11.93 -5.06 -4.19
C HIS A 260 12.61 -3.69 -4.41
N LEU A 261 12.78 -2.91 -3.34
CA LEU A 261 13.44 -1.60 -3.32
C LEU A 261 14.94 -1.68 -2.97
N SER A 262 15.51 -2.88 -2.87
CA SER A 262 16.94 -3.08 -2.66
C SER A 262 17.38 -4.48 -3.07
N GLU A 263 18.64 -4.65 -3.45
CA GLU A 263 19.22 -5.97 -3.77
C GLU A 263 19.62 -6.74 -2.50
N ARG A 264 18.66 -6.92 -1.58
CA ARG A 264 18.88 -7.56 -0.27
C ARG A 264 17.97 -8.78 -0.09
N PRO A 265 18.45 -9.98 -0.46
CA PRO A 265 17.62 -11.19 -0.48
C PRO A 265 17.16 -11.63 0.91
N GLU A 266 17.89 -11.25 1.95
CA GLU A 266 17.53 -11.43 3.36
C GLU A 266 16.11 -10.98 3.74
N TYR A 267 15.58 -9.92 3.11
CA TYR A 267 14.23 -9.43 3.40
C TYR A 267 13.19 -10.35 2.77
N ARG A 268 13.44 -10.83 1.55
CA ARG A 268 12.58 -11.82 0.91
C ARG A 268 12.59 -13.14 1.68
N GLN A 269 13.77 -13.63 2.06
CA GLN A 269 13.92 -14.85 2.86
C GLN A 269 13.21 -14.72 4.21
N ALA A 270 13.34 -13.57 4.89
CA ALA A 270 12.63 -13.30 6.14
C ALA A 270 11.10 -13.31 5.98
N ALA A 271 10.58 -12.73 4.89
CA ALA A 271 9.16 -12.74 4.58
C ALA A 271 8.64 -14.15 4.29
N GLU A 272 9.35 -14.91 3.45
CA GLU A 272 8.98 -16.28 3.07
C GLU A 272 9.03 -17.21 4.28
N ALA A 273 10.06 -17.13 5.12
CA ALA A 273 10.15 -17.89 6.37
C ALA A 273 8.98 -17.59 7.32
N ALA A 274 8.59 -16.32 7.45
CA ALA A 274 7.43 -15.95 8.27
C ALA A 274 6.12 -16.49 7.69
N LEU A 275 5.90 -16.41 6.37
CA LEU A 275 4.70 -16.95 5.74
C LEU A 275 4.58 -18.47 5.90
N LEU A 276 5.69 -19.19 5.73
CA LEU A 276 5.74 -20.64 5.96
C LEU A 276 5.46 -21.00 7.42
N GLN A 277 5.97 -20.21 8.36
CA GLN A 277 5.73 -20.41 9.79
C GLN A 277 4.23 -20.32 10.14
N PHE A 278 3.48 -19.41 9.52
CA PHE A 278 2.05 -19.23 9.77
C PHE A 278 1.15 -19.96 8.77
N ARG A 279 1.69 -20.76 7.85
CA ARG A 279 0.91 -21.42 6.79
C ARG A 279 -0.29 -22.18 7.33
N ASP A 280 -0.07 -23.06 8.31
CA ASP A 280 -1.12 -23.91 8.86
C ASP A 280 -2.14 -23.07 9.65
N ALA A 281 -1.69 -22.05 10.39
CA ALA A 281 -2.59 -21.11 11.09
C ALA A 281 -3.45 -20.29 10.12
N MET A 282 -2.89 -19.81 9.00
CA MET A 282 -3.63 -19.13 7.94
C MET A 282 -4.66 -20.05 7.26
N ARG A 283 -4.34 -21.35 7.11
CA ARG A 283 -5.23 -22.36 6.55
C ARG A 283 -6.40 -22.68 7.49
N ASP A 284 -6.10 -22.89 8.76
CA ASP A 284 -7.04 -23.43 9.75
C ASP A 284 -7.87 -22.30 10.39
N PHE A 285 -7.29 -21.10 10.53
CA PHE A 285 -7.91 -19.92 11.14
C PHE A 285 -7.77 -18.65 10.27
N PRO A 286 -8.21 -18.65 9.00
CA PRO A 286 -7.99 -17.53 8.07
C PRO A 286 -8.51 -16.19 8.59
N ARG A 287 -9.65 -16.18 9.31
CA ARG A 287 -10.27 -14.96 9.88
C ARG A 287 -9.38 -14.27 10.92
N ALA A 288 -8.46 -14.98 11.58
CA ALA A 288 -7.53 -14.42 12.55
C ALA A 288 -6.27 -13.83 11.90
N HIS A 289 -6.05 -14.06 10.61
CA HIS A 289 -4.79 -13.73 9.92
C HIS A 289 -4.95 -12.89 8.63
N PRO A 290 -5.88 -11.91 8.53
CA PRO A 290 -6.09 -11.15 7.28
C PRO A 290 -4.85 -10.34 6.84
N ALA A 291 -4.07 -9.80 7.78
CA ALA A 291 -2.83 -9.07 7.46
C ALA A 291 -1.71 -9.98 6.92
N LEU A 292 -1.60 -11.20 7.43
CA LEU A 292 -0.64 -12.20 6.93
C LEU A 292 -1.08 -12.76 5.58
N LEU A 293 -2.39 -12.96 5.37
CA LEU A 293 -2.93 -13.33 4.07
C LEU A 293 -2.78 -12.22 3.03
N SER A 294 -2.89 -10.94 3.42
CA SER A 294 -2.48 -9.80 2.56
C SER A 294 -0.99 -9.84 2.20
N ALA A 295 -0.15 -10.29 3.14
CA ALA A 295 1.28 -10.44 2.89
C ALA A 295 1.58 -11.64 1.98
N ALA A 296 0.84 -12.74 2.12
CA ALA A 296 0.89 -13.89 1.24
C ALA A 296 0.47 -13.50 -0.18
N ASP A 297 -0.60 -12.71 -0.31
CA ASP A 297 -1.04 -12.16 -1.60
C ASP A 297 0.08 -11.37 -2.28
N LEU A 298 0.73 -10.45 -1.54
CA LEU A 298 1.88 -9.69 -2.04
C LEU A 298 3.08 -10.58 -2.42
N ALA A 299 3.34 -11.66 -1.67
CA ALA A 299 4.43 -12.59 -1.96
C ALA A 299 4.16 -13.44 -3.21
N LEU A 300 2.88 -13.77 -3.46
CA LEU A 300 2.41 -14.51 -4.63
C LEU A 300 2.24 -13.63 -5.88
N ALA A 301 2.12 -12.33 -5.71
CA ALA A 301 2.02 -11.38 -6.81
C ALA A 301 3.29 -11.38 -7.67
N LYS A 302 3.14 -11.17 -8.98
CA LYS A 302 4.26 -10.90 -9.88
C LYS A 302 4.77 -9.48 -9.54
N PRO A 303 5.98 -9.29 -8.96
CA PRO A 303 6.43 -7.95 -8.59
C PRO A 303 6.60 -7.12 -9.86
N ARG A 304 6.07 -5.89 -9.82
CA ARG A 304 6.15 -4.95 -10.92
C ARG A 304 6.78 -3.64 -10.46
N GLN A 305 7.82 -3.24 -11.17
CA GLN A 305 8.55 -2.02 -10.93
C GLN A 305 8.28 -1.02 -12.05
N ILE A 306 7.95 0.21 -11.69
CA ILE A 306 7.75 1.31 -12.62
C ILE A 306 8.79 2.36 -12.28
N VAL A 307 9.84 2.46 -13.09
CA VAL A 307 10.88 3.47 -12.93
C VAL A 307 10.62 4.61 -13.88
N LEU A 308 10.46 5.81 -13.35
CA LEU A 308 10.31 7.06 -14.10
C LEU A 308 11.64 7.80 -14.04
N ALA A 309 12.44 7.69 -15.10
CA ALA A 309 13.69 8.44 -15.23
C ALA A 309 13.36 9.86 -15.70
N GLY A 310 13.42 10.82 -14.77
CA GLY A 310 13.02 12.21 -14.98
C GLY A 310 12.84 12.96 -13.66
N GLU A 311 12.79 14.29 -13.75
CA GLU A 311 12.66 15.17 -12.58
C GLU A 311 11.24 15.15 -12.00
N LEU A 312 11.10 15.25 -10.68
CA LEU A 312 9.80 15.14 -10.00
C LEU A 312 8.88 16.35 -10.28
N ASP A 313 9.46 17.50 -10.62
CA ASP A 313 8.74 18.72 -10.98
C ASP A 313 8.44 18.85 -12.48
N ASP A 314 9.06 18.01 -13.32
CA ASP A 314 8.77 17.90 -14.74
C ASP A 314 7.30 17.50 -14.99
N PRO A 315 6.54 18.24 -15.83
CA PRO A 315 5.16 17.91 -16.14
C PRO A 315 4.95 16.51 -16.70
N ALA A 316 5.86 16.00 -17.54
CA ALA A 316 5.72 14.67 -18.13
C ALA A 316 5.93 13.56 -17.10
N THR A 317 6.88 13.73 -16.17
CA THR A 317 7.03 12.85 -14.99
C THR A 317 5.76 12.83 -14.16
N ARG A 318 5.16 13.99 -13.88
CA ARG A 318 3.92 14.06 -13.10
C ARG A 318 2.75 13.37 -13.78
N GLU A 319 2.63 13.46 -15.10
CA GLU A 319 1.59 12.73 -15.85
C GLU A 319 1.78 11.21 -15.79
N LEU A 320 3.00 10.72 -16.02
CA LEU A 320 3.31 9.28 -15.89
C LEU A 320 3.13 8.78 -14.45
N LEU A 321 3.51 9.60 -13.47
CA LEU A 321 3.33 9.29 -12.06
C LEU A 321 1.85 9.21 -11.68
N ARG A 322 1.02 10.15 -12.15
CA ARG A 322 -0.44 10.09 -11.97
C ARG A 322 -1.03 8.85 -12.60
N LEU A 323 -0.58 8.48 -13.80
CA LEU A 323 -1.01 7.26 -14.46
C LEU A 323 -0.66 6.03 -13.63
N ALA A 324 0.57 5.92 -13.13
CA ALA A 324 1.00 4.82 -12.26
C ALA A 324 0.18 4.76 -10.96
N ARG A 325 -0.05 5.90 -10.31
CA ARG A 325 -0.85 6.02 -9.08
C ARG A 325 -2.36 5.96 -9.31
N SER A 326 -2.83 6.00 -10.55
CA SER A 326 -4.26 6.00 -10.84
C SER A 326 -4.92 4.65 -10.55
N ARG A 327 -4.17 3.57 -10.42
CA ARG A 327 -4.73 2.22 -10.20
C ARG A 327 -4.32 1.72 -8.83
N PHE A 328 -5.21 1.01 -8.17
CA PHE A 328 -4.85 0.31 -6.94
C PHE A 328 -4.21 -1.02 -7.30
N SER A 329 -2.88 -1.07 -7.21
CA SER A 329 -2.10 -2.27 -7.47
C SER A 329 -1.11 -2.51 -6.34
N PRO A 330 -1.46 -3.37 -5.36
CA PRO A 330 -0.69 -3.56 -4.13
C PRO A 330 0.73 -4.07 -4.32
N GLY A 331 1.00 -4.76 -5.44
CA GLY A 331 2.32 -5.32 -5.79
C GLY A 331 3.17 -4.42 -6.67
N GLU A 332 2.69 -3.24 -7.04
CA GLU A 332 3.42 -2.27 -7.85
C GLU A 332 4.30 -1.36 -6.99
N THR A 333 5.54 -1.18 -7.43
CA THR A 333 6.46 -0.21 -6.85
C THR A 333 6.84 0.83 -7.89
N VAL A 334 6.57 2.08 -7.58
CA VAL A 334 6.97 3.22 -8.41
C VAL A 334 8.27 3.80 -7.84
N ILE A 335 9.22 4.13 -8.71
CA ILE A 335 10.46 4.81 -8.40
C ILE A 335 10.56 6.00 -9.35
N VAL A 336 10.68 7.22 -8.83
CA VAL A 336 11.11 8.37 -9.62
C VAL A 336 12.61 8.51 -9.43
N LEU A 337 13.33 8.62 -10.56
CA LEU A 337 14.78 8.68 -10.60
C LEU A 337 15.20 10.01 -11.22
N PRO A 338 15.21 11.11 -10.44
CA PRO A 338 15.78 12.38 -10.88
C PRO A 338 17.31 12.28 -10.93
N GLU A 339 17.96 13.17 -11.66
CA GLU A 339 19.42 13.19 -11.75
C GLU A 339 20.09 13.64 -10.42
N GLY A 340 21.41 13.46 -10.33
CA GLY A 340 22.20 13.94 -9.19
C GLY A 340 22.17 13.02 -7.94
N PRO A 341 22.25 13.57 -6.71
CA PRO A 341 22.50 12.79 -5.50
C PRO A 341 21.45 11.73 -5.19
N VAL A 342 20.18 11.98 -5.54
CA VAL A 342 19.10 11.00 -5.36
C VAL A 342 19.34 9.79 -6.26
N ARG A 343 19.72 10.01 -7.53
CA ARG A 343 20.10 8.93 -8.45
C ARG A 343 21.20 8.06 -7.89
N GLU A 344 22.28 8.69 -7.43
CA GLU A 344 23.45 7.99 -6.90
C GLU A 344 23.09 7.10 -5.69
N ARG A 345 22.29 7.63 -4.77
CA ARG A 345 21.80 6.88 -3.60
C ARG A 345 20.91 5.71 -4.01
N MET A 346 19.97 5.92 -4.94
CA MET A 346 19.08 4.88 -5.41
C MET A 346 19.81 3.78 -6.19
N VAL A 347 20.75 4.14 -7.08
CA VAL A 347 21.59 3.19 -7.82
C VAL A 347 22.48 2.38 -6.87
N LYS A 348 23.02 2.99 -5.81
CA LYS A 348 23.78 2.24 -4.79
C LYS A 348 22.93 1.21 -4.06
N ARG A 349 21.65 1.51 -3.84
CA ARG A 349 20.70 0.62 -3.16
C ARG A 349 20.15 -0.47 -4.08
N LEU A 350 19.94 -0.12 -5.34
CA LEU A 350 19.33 -0.95 -6.37
C LEU A 350 20.10 -0.77 -7.70
N PRO A 351 21.27 -1.45 -7.85
CA PRO A 351 22.14 -1.36 -9.03
C PRO A 351 21.46 -1.49 -10.40
N LEU A 352 20.36 -2.25 -10.52
CA LEU A 352 19.60 -2.35 -11.77
C LEU A 352 19.12 -0.99 -12.34
N LEU A 353 19.03 0.05 -11.50
CA LEU A 353 18.64 1.40 -11.92
C LEU A 353 19.73 2.12 -12.74
N LYS A 354 20.98 1.64 -12.73
CA LYS A 354 22.14 2.33 -13.34
C LYS A 354 21.93 2.70 -14.81
N GLY A 355 21.28 1.84 -15.58
CA GLY A 355 21.02 2.02 -17.02
C GLY A 355 19.69 2.68 -17.35
N MET A 356 18.89 3.06 -16.35
CA MET A 356 17.60 3.70 -16.56
C MET A 356 17.79 5.22 -16.58
N THR A 357 17.69 5.81 -17.76
CA THR A 357 17.96 7.24 -18.01
C THR A 357 16.88 7.83 -18.90
N PRO A 358 16.68 9.16 -18.90
CA PRO A 358 15.83 9.80 -19.91
C PRO A 358 16.27 9.44 -21.34
N ILE A 359 15.32 9.07 -22.20
CA ILE A 359 15.57 8.78 -23.63
C ILE A 359 15.21 10.01 -24.45
N ALA A 360 16.15 10.44 -25.30
CA ALA A 360 16.04 11.67 -26.10
C ALA A 360 15.76 12.92 -25.24
N GLY A 361 16.33 12.97 -24.03
CA GLY A 361 16.15 14.07 -23.08
C GLY A 361 14.74 14.18 -22.49
N LYS A 362 13.88 13.17 -22.68
CA LYS A 362 12.50 13.15 -22.18
C LYS A 362 12.36 12.16 -21.04
N THR A 363 11.48 12.50 -20.10
CA THR A 363 11.08 11.57 -19.05
C THR A 363 10.64 10.25 -19.66
N THR A 364 11.20 9.15 -19.12
CA THR A 364 11.05 7.81 -19.68
C THR A 364 10.60 6.84 -18.61
N ALA A 365 9.53 6.10 -18.92
CA ALA A 365 9.01 5.02 -18.08
C ALA A 365 9.64 3.67 -18.48
N TYR A 366 10.20 2.98 -17.49
CA TYR A 366 10.65 1.61 -17.55
C TYR A 366 9.69 0.76 -16.72
N ILE A 367 8.94 -0.13 -17.36
CA ILE A 367 7.95 -0.98 -16.71
C ILE A 367 8.49 -2.41 -16.72
N CYS A 368 8.88 -2.90 -15.54
CA CYS A 368 9.55 -4.17 -15.37
C CYS A 368 8.66 -5.15 -14.59
N VAL A 369 8.47 -6.34 -15.13
CA VAL A 369 7.71 -7.44 -14.51
C VAL A 369 8.67 -8.61 -14.31
N ARG A 370 8.77 -9.15 -13.09
CA ARG A 370 9.73 -10.22 -12.76
C ARG A 370 11.18 -9.89 -13.18
N PHE A 371 11.61 -8.66 -12.93
CA PHE A 371 12.96 -8.16 -13.28
C PHE A 371 13.28 -8.11 -14.79
N ALA A 372 12.28 -8.33 -15.66
CA ALA A 372 12.38 -8.10 -17.09
C ALA A 372 11.61 -6.84 -17.48
N CYS A 373 12.31 -5.86 -18.04
CA CYS A 373 11.70 -4.61 -18.48
C CYS A 373 11.11 -4.74 -19.89
N ARG A 374 9.93 -4.16 -20.09
CA ARG A 374 9.40 -3.89 -21.43
C ARG A 374 10.22 -2.78 -22.09
N LEU A 375 9.99 -2.57 -23.39
CA LEU A 375 10.65 -1.47 -24.10
C LEU A 375 10.30 -0.14 -23.40
N PRO A 376 11.30 0.68 -23.02
CA PRO A 376 11.05 1.94 -22.34
C PRO A 376 10.28 2.90 -23.26
N THR A 377 9.44 3.73 -22.66
CA THR A 377 8.57 4.66 -23.39
C THR A 377 8.50 6.03 -22.75
N ASN A 378 8.43 7.07 -23.58
CA ASN A 378 8.10 8.44 -23.18
C ASN A 378 6.66 8.83 -23.60
N ASP A 379 5.92 7.92 -24.22
CA ASP A 379 4.53 8.10 -24.62
C ASP A 379 3.57 7.60 -23.54
N LEU A 380 2.68 8.48 -23.08
CA LEU A 380 1.72 8.21 -22.01
C LEU A 380 0.69 7.12 -22.39
N LYS A 381 0.26 7.05 -23.65
CA LYS A 381 -0.69 6.02 -24.13
C LYS A 381 -0.02 4.66 -24.19
N VAL A 382 1.23 4.61 -24.64
CA VAL A 382 2.04 3.37 -24.62
C VAL A 382 2.25 2.92 -23.18
N ALA A 383 2.62 3.83 -22.28
CA ALA A 383 2.76 3.51 -20.86
C ALA A 383 1.45 2.97 -20.27
N ALA A 384 0.30 3.60 -20.57
CA ALA A 384 -1.01 3.14 -20.09
C ALA A 384 -1.34 1.73 -20.57
N ARG A 385 -1.02 1.41 -21.83
CA ARG A 385 -1.20 0.06 -22.38
C ARG A 385 -0.32 -0.96 -21.67
N LEU A 386 0.98 -0.67 -21.53
CA LEU A 386 1.94 -1.56 -20.85
C LEU A 386 1.55 -1.83 -19.38
N LEU A 387 0.98 -0.82 -18.71
CA LEU A 387 0.51 -0.96 -17.34
C LEU A 387 -0.75 -1.84 -17.23
N ALA A 388 -1.60 -1.86 -18.26
CA ALA A 388 -2.81 -2.70 -18.33
C ALA A 388 -2.51 -4.16 -18.72
N GLU A 389 -1.53 -4.39 -19.61
CA GLU A 389 -1.15 -5.74 -20.07
C GLU A 389 -0.43 -6.57 -18.98
N GLY A 390 0.14 -5.93 -17.96
CA GLY A 390 0.87 -6.61 -16.89
C GLY A 390 -0.02 -7.31 -15.83
N ASP A 391 -1.34 -7.24 -15.99
CA ASP A 391 -2.33 -7.80 -15.06
C ASP A 391 -2.80 -9.22 -15.49
N GLU A 392 -2.30 -9.72 -16.63
CA GLU A 392 -2.40 -11.10 -17.13
C GLU A 392 -1.19 -11.97 -16.69
#